data_AF-A0A851DV17-F1
#
_entry.id   AF-A0A851DV17-F1
#
_cell.length_a   1.000
_cell.length_b   1.000
_cell.length_c   1.000
_cell.angle_alpha   90.00
_cell.angle_beta   90.00
_cell.angle_gamma   90.00
#
_symmetry.space_group_name_H-M   'P 1'
#
loop_
_entity.id
_entity.type
_entity.pdbx_description
1 polymer ?
#
loop_
_entity_poly.entity_id
_entity_poly.type
_entity_poly.pdbx_seq_one_letter_code
_entity_poly.pdbx_strand_id
1 'polypeptide(L)'
;GPHEEGKQRQGTACLSPLPDVSAGNGCGHTLLTPHSGTLSSKNYPGTYPNHTMCCWRLQAPPGTSLLLAFGDVDLEPSEHCAHSSLLLADPQTGTAYGPYCRNSVPSAPLLMTNSSTVTVLFNSTSHRSGRGLLLSYATSQHPGTHYTQEHVSPDPPLTMCFSVYCPAGCKDIHGDIWGNPSQGYRDTSVLCKAAVHAGVIADELGGQVTLSREKGITLYESAFANGLHSKRGSLSEKRLVFHKVCCLLSPACDDVLEVVAFNASSWWHEVDALGQDRAWVAERAALSTTGHSWAAEPSTKAAWLELDLGTRRNVTGIITKGSSEQHNYYVTSYHVSSSRDGKNWRPYRGSSGQEDKVFEGNADSHGEVSNAFIPPVVARYIR
;
A
#
# COMPACT_ATOMS: atom_id res chain seq x y z
N GLY A 1 -38.93 -10.86 -31.32
CA GLY A 1 -38.64 -10.16 -30.06
C GLY A 1 -38.31 -11.17 -28.99
N PRO A 2 -37.00 -11.38 -28.73
CA PRO A 2 -36.50 -11.62 -27.38
C PRO A 2 -35.23 -10.79 -27.07
N HIS A 3 -34.75 -9.98 -28.02
CA HIS A 3 -33.48 -9.23 -27.90
C HIS A 3 -33.57 -7.92 -27.10
N GLU A 4 -34.77 -7.39 -26.84
CA GLU A 4 -34.94 -6.15 -26.05
C GLU A 4 -35.07 -6.39 -24.54
N GLU A 5 -35.62 -7.52 -24.08
CA GLU A 5 -35.76 -7.80 -22.64
C GLU A 5 -34.42 -8.08 -21.93
N GLY A 6 -33.42 -8.59 -22.63
CA GLY A 6 -32.07 -8.81 -22.10
C GLY A 6 -31.31 -7.50 -21.83
N LYS A 7 -31.52 -6.49 -22.69
CA LYS A 7 -30.88 -5.17 -22.58
C LYS A 7 -31.46 -4.34 -21.44
N GLN A 8 -32.78 -4.48 -21.19
CA GLN A 8 -33.49 -3.79 -20.10
C GLN A 8 -33.14 -4.32 -18.71
N ARG A 9 -32.94 -5.65 -18.55
CA ARG A 9 -32.54 -6.27 -17.27
C ARG A 9 -31.08 -6.00 -16.86
N GLN A 10 -30.22 -5.66 -17.80
CA GLN A 10 -28.77 -5.49 -17.57
C GLN A 10 -28.37 -4.07 -17.13
N GLY A 11 -29.11 -3.04 -17.55
CA GLY A 11 -28.96 -1.67 -17.04
C GLY A 11 -29.35 -1.50 -15.56
N THR A 12 -30.18 -2.42 -15.03
CA THR A 12 -30.61 -2.44 -13.62
C THR A 12 -29.57 -2.93 -12.62
N ALA A 13 -28.49 -3.60 -13.06
CA ALA A 13 -27.45 -4.08 -12.16
C ALA A 13 -26.61 -2.96 -11.51
N CYS A 14 -26.57 -1.78 -12.14
CA CYS A 14 -25.91 -0.58 -11.60
C CYS A 14 -26.85 0.33 -10.77
N LEU A 15 -28.13 -0.03 -10.64
CA LEU A 15 -29.17 0.77 -9.97
C LEU A 15 -29.48 0.30 -8.54
N SER A 16 -28.76 -0.69 -8.00
CA SER A 16 -28.93 -1.15 -6.62
C SER A 16 -28.48 -0.06 -5.61
N PRO A 17 -29.29 0.25 -4.58
CA PRO A 17 -29.01 1.33 -3.62
C PRO A 17 -28.04 0.93 -2.49
N LEU A 18 -27.28 -0.17 -2.63
CA LEU A 18 -26.35 -0.62 -1.61
C LEU A 18 -24.91 -0.16 -1.94
N PRO A 19 -24.07 0.17 -0.93
CA PRO A 19 -22.69 0.62 -1.13
C PRO A 19 -21.72 -0.51 -1.54
N ASP A 20 -22.19 -1.52 -2.28
CA ASP A 20 -21.39 -2.68 -2.67
C ASP A 20 -20.61 -2.44 -3.97
N VAL A 21 -19.32 -2.13 -3.77
CA VAL A 21 -18.14 -2.74 -4.39
C VAL A 21 -18.43 -3.66 -5.59
N SER A 22 -18.06 -3.19 -6.79
CA SER A 22 -17.88 -3.96 -8.04
C SER A 22 -18.86 -5.13 -8.26
N ALA A 23 -19.97 -4.88 -8.95
CA ALA A 23 -20.81 -5.98 -9.44
C ALA A 23 -20.21 -6.56 -10.73
N GLY A 24 -19.68 -7.80 -10.70
CA GLY A 24 -19.19 -8.49 -11.90
C GLY A 24 -18.15 -9.61 -11.69
N ASN A 25 -18.18 -10.65 -12.53
CA ASN A 25 -17.35 -11.86 -12.40
C ASN A 25 -15.90 -11.70 -12.92
N GLY A 26 -15.57 -10.51 -13.45
CA GLY A 26 -14.27 -10.20 -14.08
C GLY A 26 -13.73 -8.83 -13.69
N CYS A 27 -14.15 -8.30 -12.53
CA CYS A 27 -13.56 -7.12 -11.94
C CYS A 27 -12.28 -7.52 -11.19
N GLY A 28 -11.22 -6.75 -11.38
CA GLY A 28 -9.91 -6.98 -10.78
C GLY A 28 -9.80 -6.31 -9.42
N HIS A 29 -8.56 -6.00 -9.05
CA HIS A 29 -8.26 -5.25 -7.83
C HIS A 29 -9.08 -3.96 -7.79
N THR A 30 -9.74 -3.71 -6.67
CA THR A 30 -10.60 -2.55 -6.49
C THR A 30 -10.51 -2.09 -5.04
N LEU A 31 -10.00 -0.87 -4.83
CA LEU A 31 -10.08 -0.18 -3.55
C LEU A 31 -10.59 1.24 -3.78
N LEU A 32 -11.78 1.53 -3.27
CA LEU A 32 -12.47 2.80 -3.44
C LEU A 32 -12.64 3.47 -2.07
N THR A 33 -12.15 4.69 -1.93
CA THR A 33 -12.33 5.50 -0.72
C THR A 33 -12.94 6.85 -1.10
N PRO A 34 -13.50 7.61 -0.15
CA PRO A 34 -14.06 8.93 -0.46
C PRO A 34 -13.07 9.91 -1.11
N HIS A 35 -11.76 9.77 -0.85
CA HIS A 35 -10.76 10.74 -1.28
C HIS A 35 -9.97 10.30 -2.52
N SER A 36 -9.78 8.99 -2.69
CA SER A 36 -9.04 8.41 -3.82
C SER A 36 -9.27 6.90 -3.93
N GLY A 37 -8.80 6.31 -5.02
CA GLY A 37 -8.81 4.86 -5.17
C GLY A 37 -8.25 4.36 -6.48
N THR A 38 -8.12 3.05 -6.57
CA THR A 38 -7.58 2.34 -7.74
C THR A 38 -8.52 1.19 -8.08
N LEU A 39 -8.75 0.98 -9.39
CA LEU A 39 -9.54 -0.12 -9.91
C LEU A 39 -8.89 -0.69 -11.17
N SER A 40 -9.04 -2.00 -11.37
CA SER A 40 -8.55 -2.69 -12.55
C SER A 40 -9.49 -3.78 -13.04
N SER A 41 -9.29 -4.23 -14.27
CA SER A 41 -9.92 -5.44 -14.78
C SER A 41 -9.25 -6.69 -14.19
N LYS A 42 -9.99 -7.79 -14.08
CA LYS A 42 -9.41 -9.07 -13.65
C LYS A 42 -8.26 -9.48 -14.57
N ASN A 43 -7.24 -10.09 -13.99
CA ASN A 43 -5.98 -10.49 -14.62
C ASN A 43 -5.04 -9.36 -15.06
N TYR A 44 -5.42 -8.08 -14.95
CA TYR A 44 -4.55 -6.97 -15.37
C TYR A 44 -3.12 -7.13 -14.82
N PRO A 45 -2.06 -6.99 -15.64
CA PRO A 45 -2.03 -6.57 -17.05
C PRO A 45 -2.09 -7.74 -18.05
N GLY A 46 -2.45 -8.93 -17.60
CA GLY A 46 -2.82 -10.05 -18.47
C GLY A 46 -4.21 -9.87 -19.07
N THR A 47 -4.56 -10.74 -20.02
CA THR A 47 -5.81 -10.62 -20.77
C THR A 47 -7.05 -10.66 -19.87
N TYR A 48 -7.88 -9.63 -19.98
CA TYR A 48 -9.14 -9.54 -19.23
C TYR A 48 -10.13 -10.65 -19.65
N PRO A 49 -11.08 -11.06 -18.80
CA PRO A 49 -12.00 -12.14 -19.16
C PRO A 49 -13.03 -11.72 -20.21
N ASN A 50 -13.46 -12.68 -21.05
CA ASN A 50 -14.59 -12.52 -21.95
C ASN A 50 -15.92 -12.39 -21.16
N HIS A 51 -16.95 -11.81 -21.79
CA HIS A 51 -18.32 -11.76 -21.27
C HIS A 51 -18.40 -11.20 -19.84
N THR A 52 -17.63 -10.16 -19.57
CA THR A 52 -17.54 -9.53 -18.25
C THR A 52 -18.19 -8.16 -18.29
N MET A 53 -18.95 -7.86 -17.24
CA MET A 53 -19.43 -6.51 -16.98
C MET A 53 -19.00 -6.13 -15.57
N CYS A 54 -18.41 -4.94 -15.43
CA CYS A 54 -18.01 -4.35 -14.16
C CYS A 54 -18.62 -2.97 -14.02
N CYS A 55 -19.15 -2.70 -12.84
CA CYS A 55 -19.74 -1.42 -12.48
C CYS A 55 -19.12 -0.93 -11.18
N TRP A 56 -18.42 0.21 -11.23
CA TRP A 56 -17.86 0.87 -10.06
C TRP A 56 -18.49 2.23 -9.88
N ARG A 57 -18.96 2.51 -8.66
CA ARG A 57 -19.48 3.83 -8.30
C ARG A 57 -18.43 4.58 -7.50
N LEU A 58 -17.86 5.62 -8.10
CA LEU A 58 -16.93 6.52 -7.44
C LEU A 58 -17.74 7.61 -6.73
N GLN A 59 -17.48 7.82 -5.44
CA GLN A 59 -18.22 8.80 -4.65
C GLN A 59 -17.27 9.60 -3.76
N ALA A 60 -17.14 10.88 -4.07
CA ALA A 60 -16.38 11.85 -3.31
C ALA A 60 -17.27 12.68 -2.38
N PRO A 61 -16.69 13.34 -1.35
CA PRO A 61 -17.40 14.30 -0.52
C PRO A 61 -18.13 15.38 -1.33
N PRO A 62 -19.32 15.82 -0.89
CA PRO A 62 -20.04 16.91 -1.54
C PRO A 62 -19.18 18.18 -1.69
N GLY A 63 -19.34 18.88 -2.83
CA GLY A 63 -18.57 20.10 -3.12
C GLY A 63 -17.16 19.87 -3.68
N THR A 64 -16.77 18.61 -3.90
CA THR A 64 -15.54 18.24 -4.62
C THR A 64 -15.87 17.68 -6.00
N SER A 65 -14.88 17.63 -6.88
CA SER A 65 -14.95 16.92 -8.15
C SER A 65 -13.95 15.77 -8.19
N LEU A 66 -14.17 14.82 -9.10
CA LEU A 66 -13.27 13.69 -9.31
C LEU A 66 -12.27 14.00 -10.41
N LEU A 67 -11.01 13.71 -10.14
CA LEU A 67 -9.93 13.66 -11.12
C LEU A 67 -9.59 12.19 -11.35
N LEU A 68 -9.81 11.69 -12.56
CA LEU A 68 -9.52 10.32 -12.95
C LEU A 68 -8.27 10.28 -13.83
N ALA A 69 -7.42 9.30 -13.59
CA ALA A 69 -6.22 9.03 -14.36
C ALA A 69 -6.33 7.67 -15.05
N PHE A 70 -6.18 7.68 -16.38
CA PHE A 70 -6.11 6.49 -17.21
C PHE A 70 -4.69 5.94 -17.16
N GLY A 71 -4.41 5.07 -16.20
CA GLY A 71 -3.07 4.48 -16.03
C GLY A 71 -2.73 3.53 -17.18
N ASP A 72 -3.65 2.63 -17.50
CA ASP A 72 -3.54 1.75 -18.67
C ASP A 72 -4.94 1.38 -19.14
N VAL A 73 -5.23 1.52 -20.44
CA VAL A 73 -6.49 1.10 -21.04
C VAL A 73 -6.18 0.44 -22.36
N ASP A 74 -6.06 -0.88 -22.31
CA ASP A 74 -5.71 -1.73 -23.44
C ASP A 74 -6.80 -2.77 -23.67
N LEU A 75 -7.90 -2.31 -24.27
CA LEU A 75 -9.05 -3.13 -24.64
C LEU A 75 -9.05 -3.43 -26.14
N GLU A 76 -9.54 -4.60 -26.53
CA GLU A 76 -9.68 -5.03 -27.92
C GLU A 76 -10.34 -3.92 -28.77
N PRO A 77 -9.68 -3.46 -29.85
CA PRO A 77 -10.24 -2.42 -30.70
C PRO A 77 -11.39 -2.98 -31.54
N SER A 78 -12.46 -2.20 -31.66
CA SER A 78 -13.54 -2.49 -32.59
C SER A 78 -14.20 -1.18 -33.04
N GLU A 79 -15.03 -1.26 -34.08
CA GLU A 79 -15.86 -0.12 -34.48
C GLU A 79 -16.73 0.32 -33.30
N HIS A 80 -16.68 1.62 -32.96
CA HIS A 80 -17.36 2.22 -31.81
C HIS A 80 -17.16 1.49 -30.47
N CYS A 81 -16.06 0.74 -30.30
CA CYS A 81 -15.79 -0.10 -29.12
C CYS A 81 -16.92 -1.08 -28.77
N ALA A 82 -17.66 -1.57 -29.77
CA ALA A 82 -18.75 -2.53 -29.62
C ALA A 82 -18.36 -3.84 -28.91
N HIS A 83 -17.11 -4.31 -29.03
CA HIS A 83 -16.69 -5.58 -28.43
C HIS A 83 -16.28 -5.46 -26.98
N SER A 84 -15.46 -4.45 -26.66
CA SER A 84 -14.99 -4.16 -25.33
C SER A 84 -14.94 -2.65 -25.16
N SER A 85 -15.55 -2.14 -24.09
CA SER A 85 -15.68 -0.71 -23.87
C SER A 85 -15.52 -0.35 -22.40
N LEU A 86 -14.92 0.81 -22.18
CA LEU A 86 -14.91 1.53 -20.91
C LEU A 86 -15.72 2.82 -21.08
N LEU A 87 -16.77 2.98 -20.28
CA LEU A 87 -17.65 4.15 -20.29
C LEU A 87 -17.70 4.74 -18.89
N LEU A 88 -17.57 6.05 -18.78
CA LEU A 88 -17.76 6.77 -17.52
C LEU A 88 -19.00 7.63 -17.66
N ALA A 89 -19.95 7.46 -16.75
CA ALA A 89 -21.19 8.21 -16.74
C ALA A 89 -21.30 9.02 -15.46
N ASP A 90 -21.57 10.32 -15.61
CA ASP A 90 -21.93 11.20 -14.51
C ASP A 90 -23.45 11.17 -14.34
N PRO A 91 -23.98 10.53 -13.28
CA PRO A 91 -25.42 10.44 -13.08
C PRO A 91 -26.06 11.78 -12.67
N GLN A 92 -25.28 12.75 -12.18
CA GLN A 92 -25.81 14.05 -11.76
C GLN A 92 -26.02 14.97 -12.96
N THR A 93 -25.10 14.95 -13.92
CA THR A 93 -25.16 15.82 -15.11
C THR A 93 -25.71 15.11 -16.36
N GLY A 94 -25.74 13.77 -16.36
CA GLY A 94 -26.05 12.98 -17.55
C GLY A 94 -24.90 12.92 -18.57
N THR A 95 -23.74 13.49 -18.24
CA THR A 95 -22.56 13.49 -19.11
C THR A 95 -21.96 12.08 -19.18
N ALA A 96 -21.53 11.67 -20.37
CA ALA A 96 -20.82 10.42 -20.58
C ALA A 96 -19.46 10.67 -21.25
N TYR A 97 -18.44 9.95 -20.79
CA TYR A 97 -17.07 9.98 -21.33
C TYR A 97 -16.73 8.58 -21.86
N GLY A 98 -16.41 8.50 -23.15
CA GLY A 98 -16.22 7.24 -23.87
C GLY A 98 -17.36 6.96 -24.86
N PRO A 99 -17.46 5.73 -25.39
CA PRO A 99 -16.74 4.52 -24.98
C PRO A 99 -15.26 4.52 -25.39
N TYR A 100 -14.42 4.02 -24.48
CA TYR A 100 -12.97 3.87 -24.68
C TYR A 100 -12.59 2.42 -24.95
N CYS A 101 -11.72 2.22 -25.94
CA CYS A 101 -10.96 1.01 -26.24
C CYS A 101 -9.63 1.43 -26.88
N ARG A 102 -8.71 0.51 -27.24
CA ARG A 102 -7.32 0.84 -27.65
C ARG A 102 -7.18 1.96 -28.70
N ASN A 103 -8.14 2.11 -29.62
CA ASN A 103 -8.12 3.12 -30.68
C ASN A 103 -8.91 4.41 -30.36
N SER A 104 -9.53 4.52 -29.18
CA SER A 104 -10.37 5.66 -28.79
C SER A 104 -10.04 6.25 -27.41
N VAL A 105 -9.02 5.73 -26.70
CA VAL A 105 -8.55 6.32 -25.43
C VAL A 105 -8.09 7.77 -25.66
N PRO A 106 -8.43 8.73 -24.77
CA PRO A 106 -7.99 10.11 -24.92
C PRO A 106 -6.48 10.21 -24.90
N SER A 107 -5.92 11.14 -25.69
CA SER A 107 -4.49 11.46 -25.65
C SER A 107 -4.09 12.12 -24.32
N ALA A 108 -5.05 12.72 -23.61
CA ALA A 108 -4.85 13.27 -22.28
C ALA A 108 -5.03 12.16 -21.23
N PRO A 109 -4.04 11.92 -20.35
CA PRO A 109 -4.10 10.84 -19.36
C PRO A 109 -5.08 11.13 -18.21
N LEU A 110 -5.64 12.33 -18.15
CA LEU A 110 -6.43 12.83 -17.03
C LEU A 110 -7.78 13.35 -17.50
N LEU A 111 -8.82 13.00 -16.73
CA LEU A 111 -10.18 13.50 -16.89
C LEU A 111 -10.63 14.13 -15.58
N MET A 112 -10.96 15.41 -15.61
CA MET A 112 -11.64 16.07 -14.49
C MET A 112 -13.14 16.09 -14.74
N THR A 113 -13.92 15.63 -13.77
CA THR A 113 -15.38 15.69 -13.83
C THR A 113 -15.90 16.96 -13.16
N ASN A 114 -17.16 17.29 -13.41
CA ASN A 114 -17.85 18.42 -12.78
C ASN A 114 -18.73 18.00 -11.59
N SER A 115 -18.60 16.74 -11.14
CA SER A 115 -19.44 16.14 -10.12
C SER A 115 -18.62 15.33 -9.13
N SER A 116 -19.21 15.11 -7.95
CA SER A 116 -18.63 14.27 -6.90
C SER A 116 -18.96 12.78 -7.08
N THR A 117 -19.63 12.39 -8.16
CA THR A 117 -20.04 11.00 -8.39
C THR A 117 -19.90 10.63 -9.86
N VAL A 118 -19.24 9.51 -10.12
CA VAL A 118 -19.07 8.96 -11.48
C VAL A 118 -19.27 7.45 -11.40
N THR A 119 -20.00 6.91 -12.35
CA THR A 119 -20.13 5.46 -12.55
C THR A 119 -19.20 5.03 -13.67
N VAL A 120 -18.27 4.14 -13.36
CA VAL A 120 -17.37 3.52 -14.34
C VAL A 120 -17.95 2.17 -14.74
N LEU A 121 -18.13 1.99 -16.05
CA LEU A 121 -18.72 0.81 -16.67
C LEU A 121 -17.68 0.19 -17.60
N PHE A 122 -17.25 -1.02 -17.28
CA PHE A 122 -16.43 -1.84 -18.17
C PHE A 122 -17.26 -3.01 -18.68
N ASN A 123 -17.29 -3.19 -20.00
CA ASN A 123 -18.00 -4.29 -20.62
C ASN A 123 -17.09 -5.00 -21.63
N SER A 124 -17.05 -6.32 -21.58
CA SER A 124 -16.37 -7.18 -22.55
C SER A 124 -17.34 -8.23 -23.10
N THR A 125 -17.22 -8.50 -24.39
CA THR A 125 -17.90 -9.61 -25.06
C THR A 125 -16.87 -10.69 -25.40
N SER A 126 -16.84 -11.17 -26.63
CA SER A 126 -15.79 -12.07 -27.13
C SER A 126 -14.66 -11.25 -27.74
N HIS A 127 -13.45 -11.39 -27.19
CA HIS A 127 -12.23 -10.72 -27.65
C HIS A 127 -11.04 -11.70 -27.66
N ARG A 128 -9.92 -11.29 -28.25
CA ARG A 128 -8.73 -12.13 -28.44
C ARG A 128 -7.58 -11.70 -27.55
N SER A 129 -7.41 -10.41 -27.32
CA SER A 129 -6.26 -9.86 -26.60
C SER A 129 -6.54 -8.47 -26.02
N GLY A 130 -5.68 -8.05 -25.10
CA GLY A 130 -5.69 -6.73 -24.47
C GLY A 130 -5.33 -6.84 -22.99
N ARG A 131 -4.43 -6.00 -22.50
CA ARG A 131 -3.94 -6.05 -21.11
C ARG A 131 -5.00 -5.66 -20.07
N GLY A 132 -6.14 -5.13 -20.51
CA GLY A 132 -7.25 -4.75 -19.64
C GLY A 132 -7.22 -3.28 -19.29
N LEU A 133 -7.65 -2.94 -18.08
CA LEU A 133 -7.66 -1.56 -17.61
C LEU A 133 -7.08 -1.42 -16.21
N LEU A 134 -6.39 -0.31 -15.97
CA LEU A 134 -5.98 0.23 -14.68
C LEU A 134 -6.38 1.71 -14.67
N LEU A 135 -7.31 2.05 -13.77
CA LEU A 135 -7.78 3.40 -13.56
C LEU A 135 -7.54 3.79 -12.10
N SER A 136 -7.20 5.04 -11.87
CA SER A 136 -7.16 5.61 -10.52
C SER A 136 -7.90 6.94 -10.48
N TYR A 137 -8.32 7.34 -9.29
CA TYR A 137 -8.96 8.64 -9.09
C TYR A 137 -8.53 9.27 -7.77
N ALA A 138 -8.70 10.59 -7.68
CA ALA A 138 -8.78 11.32 -6.42
C ALA A 138 -9.71 12.52 -6.53
N THR A 139 -9.97 13.15 -5.39
CA THR A 139 -10.68 14.42 -5.35
C THR A 139 -9.82 15.56 -5.91
N SER A 140 -10.48 16.58 -6.45
CA SER A 140 -9.85 17.78 -6.99
C SER A 140 -9.07 18.62 -5.96
N GLN A 141 -9.20 18.30 -4.66
CA GLN A 141 -8.41 18.91 -3.59
C GLN A 141 -6.96 18.41 -3.53
N HIS A 142 -6.63 17.34 -4.28
CA HIS A 142 -5.27 16.81 -4.38
C HIS A 142 -4.73 16.94 -5.82
N PRO A 143 -4.52 18.15 -6.36
CA PRO A 143 -4.06 18.36 -7.74
C PRO A 143 -2.57 18.07 -7.96
N GLY A 144 -1.94 17.27 -7.09
CA GLY A 144 -0.50 16.97 -7.16
C GLY A 144 -0.13 16.36 -8.51
N THR A 145 0.97 16.84 -9.09
CA THR A 145 1.57 16.33 -10.33
C THR A 145 1.59 14.80 -10.35
N HIS A 146 1.11 14.26 -11.47
CA HIS A 146 0.17 13.14 -11.52
C HIS A 146 0.80 11.73 -11.50
N TYR A 147 -0.01 10.81 -10.96
CA TYR A 147 -0.16 9.36 -11.17
C TYR A 147 0.83 8.60 -12.07
N THR A 148 1.26 7.47 -11.50
CA THR A 148 1.88 6.29 -12.12
C THR A 148 2.16 6.37 -13.62
N GLN A 149 3.47 6.36 -13.93
CA GLN A 149 4.10 5.87 -15.17
C GLN A 149 4.65 6.89 -16.18
N GLU A 150 4.56 8.21 -15.96
CA GLU A 150 5.31 9.16 -16.83
C GLU A 150 6.16 10.18 -16.08
N HIS A 151 7.45 10.15 -16.43
CA HIS A 151 8.40 11.26 -16.51
C HIS A 151 8.18 12.40 -15.51
N VAL A 152 8.78 12.23 -14.32
CA VAL A 152 9.36 13.36 -13.59
C VAL A 152 10.15 14.20 -14.62
N SER A 153 9.85 15.50 -14.68
CA SER A 153 10.49 16.51 -15.53
C SER A 153 11.97 16.22 -15.82
N PRO A 154 12.48 16.52 -17.04
CA PRO A 154 13.88 16.26 -17.39
C PRO A 154 14.80 17.08 -16.49
N ASP A 155 15.30 16.40 -15.45
CA ASP A 155 16.32 16.80 -14.49
C ASP A 155 16.05 18.05 -13.63
N PRO A 156 15.20 17.93 -12.58
CA PRO A 156 15.46 18.67 -11.36
C PRO A 156 16.84 18.28 -10.80
N PRO A 157 17.58 19.19 -10.14
CA PRO A 157 18.90 18.87 -9.59
C PRO A 157 18.80 17.67 -8.63
N LEU A 158 19.88 16.86 -8.58
CA LEU A 158 20.02 15.56 -7.88
C LEU A 158 19.80 15.60 -6.33
N THR A 159 19.17 16.65 -5.82
CA THR A 159 18.92 16.90 -4.40
C THR A 159 17.66 17.73 -4.14
N MET A 160 16.81 17.97 -5.14
CA MET A 160 15.53 18.65 -4.92
C MET A 160 14.43 17.62 -4.61
N CYS A 161 13.78 17.77 -3.46
CA CYS A 161 12.58 17.01 -3.13
C CYS A 161 11.44 17.45 -4.05
N PHE A 162 10.66 16.48 -4.54
CA PHE A 162 9.41 16.72 -5.25
C PHE A 162 8.29 15.91 -4.61
N SER A 163 7.05 16.31 -4.88
CA SER A 163 5.88 15.65 -4.31
C SER A 163 4.96 15.12 -5.38
N VAL A 164 4.42 13.94 -5.13
CA VAL A 164 3.43 13.27 -5.98
C VAL A 164 2.26 12.83 -5.12
N TYR A 165 1.08 12.68 -5.73
CA TYR A 165 -0.07 12.11 -5.03
C TYR A 165 -0.27 10.64 -5.44
N CYS A 166 -0.33 9.76 -4.45
CA CYS A 166 -0.60 8.35 -4.65
C CYS A 166 -2.02 8.00 -4.19
N PRO A 167 -2.84 7.34 -5.03
CA PRO A 167 -4.18 6.93 -4.64
C PRO A 167 -4.14 5.78 -3.62
N ALA A 168 -5.27 5.53 -2.97
CA ALA A 168 -5.45 4.30 -2.20
C ALA A 168 -5.38 3.06 -3.12
N GLY A 169 -4.92 1.93 -2.57
CA GLY A 169 -4.91 0.62 -3.23
C GLY A 169 -3.72 0.42 -4.17
N CYS A 170 -2.58 0.99 -3.82
CA CYS A 170 -1.33 0.90 -4.57
C CYS A 170 -0.52 -0.38 -4.29
N LYS A 171 -0.81 -1.10 -3.20
CA LYS A 171 -0.15 -2.35 -2.80
C LYS A 171 -0.26 -3.41 -3.90
N ASP A 172 -1.46 -3.57 -4.46
CA ASP A 172 -1.78 -4.61 -5.44
C ASP A 172 -1.69 -4.13 -6.90
N ILE A 173 -1.14 -2.93 -7.14
CA ILE A 173 -0.82 -2.50 -8.50
C ILE A 173 0.27 -3.42 -9.07
N HIS A 174 0.09 -3.78 -10.35
CA HIS A 174 1.07 -4.60 -11.05
C HIS A 174 2.40 -3.87 -11.23
N GLY A 175 3.48 -4.66 -11.22
CA GLY A 175 4.84 -4.18 -11.34
C GLY A 175 5.59 -4.37 -10.03
N ASP A 176 6.90 -4.40 -10.17
CA ASP A 176 7.81 -4.70 -9.08
C ASP A 176 8.36 -3.41 -8.45
N ILE A 177 8.86 -3.58 -7.24
CA ILE A 177 9.64 -2.58 -6.53
C ILE A 177 10.98 -3.22 -6.20
N TRP A 178 12.06 -2.47 -6.33
CA TRP A 178 13.42 -2.97 -6.12
C TRP A 178 14.14 -2.09 -5.11
N GLY A 179 14.66 -2.68 -4.04
CA GLY A 179 15.29 -1.95 -2.93
C GLY A 179 14.45 -1.96 -1.66
N ASN A 180 14.82 -1.11 -0.70
CA ASN A 180 14.27 -1.15 0.66
C ASN A 180 14.19 0.26 1.26
N PRO A 181 13.51 0.44 2.42
CA PRO A 181 13.33 1.77 2.99
C PRO A 181 14.63 2.47 3.42
N SER A 182 15.67 1.73 3.84
CA SER A 182 16.91 2.32 4.35
C SER A 182 17.88 2.72 3.25
N GLN A 183 18.01 1.90 2.21
CA GLN A 183 18.86 2.19 1.06
C GLN A 183 18.11 2.96 -0.02
N GLY A 184 16.78 2.99 -0.05
CA GLY A 184 16.01 3.55 -1.16
C GLY A 184 15.76 2.55 -2.30
N TYR A 185 15.10 3.04 -3.35
CA TYR A 185 14.50 2.21 -4.40
C TYR A 185 15.08 2.50 -5.78
N ARG A 186 15.17 1.47 -6.62
CA ARG A 186 15.55 1.62 -8.02
C ARG A 186 14.55 2.52 -8.75
N ASP A 187 15.02 3.36 -9.64
CA ASP A 187 14.20 4.29 -10.44
C ASP A 187 13.13 3.65 -11.32
N THR A 188 13.26 2.36 -11.64
CA THR A 188 12.22 1.60 -12.36
C THR A 188 11.09 1.08 -11.47
N SER A 189 11.18 1.23 -10.15
CA SER A 189 10.16 0.76 -9.20
C SER A 189 8.82 1.44 -9.42
N VAL A 190 7.72 0.70 -9.23
CA VAL A 190 6.38 1.30 -9.19
C VAL A 190 6.30 2.28 -8.02
N LEU A 191 6.27 3.58 -8.31
CA LEU A 191 6.48 4.65 -7.32
C LEU A 191 5.52 4.54 -6.13
N CYS A 192 4.22 4.49 -6.35
CA CYS A 192 3.25 4.49 -5.26
C CYS A 192 3.24 3.18 -4.46
N LYS A 193 3.55 2.06 -5.11
CA LYS A 193 3.77 0.77 -4.42
C LYS A 193 5.03 0.82 -3.55
N ALA A 194 6.10 1.45 -4.04
CA ALA A 194 7.32 1.68 -3.28
C ALA A 194 7.10 2.66 -2.11
N ALA A 195 6.20 3.63 -2.26
CA ALA A 195 5.81 4.55 -1.19
C ALA A 195 5.06 3.83 -0.06
N VAL A 196 4.15 2.90 -0.40
CA VAL A 196 3.50 2.01 0.59
C VAL A 196 4.54 1.13 1.27
N HIS A 197 5.43 0.49 0.50
CA HIS A 197 6.51 -0.34 1.05
C HIS A 197 7.46 0.46 1.96
N ALA A 198 7.77 1.71 1.62
CA ALA A 198 8.58 2.61 2.44
C ALA A 198 7.87 3.07 3.72
N GLY A 199 6.56 2.86 3.85
CA GLY A 199 5.78 3.25 5.00
C GLY A 199 5.60 4.77 5.13
N VAL A 200 5.68 5.51 4.02
CA VAL A 200 5.40 6.95 4.00
C VAL A 200 3.91 7.26 3.78
N ILE A 201 3.16 6.29 3.24
CA ILE A 201 1.70 6.32 3.10
C ILE A 201 1.10 4.96 3.45
N ALA A 202 -0.16 4.96 3.90
CA ALA A 202 -0.93 3.74 4.11
C ALA A 202 -1.64 3.37 2.80
N ASP A 203 -1.66 2.08 2.45
CA ASP A 203 -2.30 1.62 1.21
C ASP A 203 -3.78 1.97 1.17
N GLU A 204 -4.46 1.85 2.30
CA GLU A 204 -5.88 2.09 2.43
C GLU A 204 -6.29 3.57 2.36
N LEU A 205 -5.34 4.50 2.44
CA LEU A 205 -5.60 5.94 2.34
C LEU A 205 -4.99 6.58 1.10
N GLY A 206 -3.85 6.07 0.64
CA GLY A 206 -2.97 6.81 -0.26
C GLY A 206 -2.42 8.07 0.42
N GLY A 207 -2.10 9.09 -0.36
CA GLY A 207 -1.72 10.40 0.14
C GLY A 207 -0.62 11.08 -0.68
N GLN A 208 -0.23 12.27 -0.22
CA GLN A 208 0.90 13.00 -0.78
C GLN A 208 2.21 12.40 -0.31
N VAL A 209 3.07 12.08 -1.26
CA VAL A 209 4.38 11.47 -1.06
C VAL A 209 5.45 12.46 -1.47
N THR A 210 6.41 12.72 -0.59
CA THR A 210 7.60 13.50 -0.90
C THR A 210 8.79 12.57 -1.08
N LEU A 211 9.56 12.76 -2.15
CA LEU A 211 10.73 11.96 -2.46
C LEU A 211 11.83 12.80 -3.13
N SER A 212 13.07 12.31 -3.07
CA SER A 212 14.22 12.84 -3.81
C SER A 212 14.71 11.81 -4.83
N ARG A 213 15.36 12.32 -5.89
CA ARG A 213 16.14 11.49 -6.81
C ARG A 213 17.63 11.70 -6.53
N GLU A 214 18.29 10.64 -6.11
CA GLU A 214 19.71 10.61 -5.76
C GLU A 214 20.51 9.75 -6.74
N LYS A 215 21.84 9.77 -6.59
CA LYS A 215 22.73 8.88 -7.33
C LYS A 215 22.43 7.42 -6.97
N GLY A 216 22.29 6.58 -7.98
CA GLY A 216 22.01 5.17 -7.78
C GLY A 216 23.15 4.39 -7.14
N ILE A 217 22.80 3.22 -6.62
CA ILE A 217 23.72 2.25 -6.01
C ILE A 217 23.85 1.00 -6.88
N THR A 218 24.89 0.20 -6.63
CA THR A 218 25.23 -0.99 -7.42
C THR A 218 24.31 -2.18 -7.17
N LEU A 219 23.77 -2.29 -5.95
CA LEU A 219 22.91 -3.37 -5.52
C LEU A 219 21.78 -2.80 -4.66
N TYR A 220 20.55 -3.16 -5.01
CA TYR A 220 19.36 -2.85 -4.23
C TYR A 220 18.91 -4.12 -3.53
N GLU A 221 19.05 -4.19 -2.21
CA GLU A 221 18.66 -5.36 -1.45
C GLU A 221 17.13 -5.43 -1.30
N SER A 222 16.57 -6.64 -1.39
CA SER A 222 15.17 -6.88 -1.10
C SER A 222 14.88 -6.78 0.39
N ALA A 223 13.69 -6.34 0.76
CA ALA A 223 13.19 -6.35 2.12
C ALA A 223 11.70 -6.70 2.13
N PHE A 224 11.20 -7.15 3.28
CA PHE A 224 9.78 -7.23 3.54
C PHE A 224 9.37 -6.05 4.44
N ALA A 225 8.48 -5.21 3.94
CA ALA A 225 8.07 -4.00 4.64
C ALA A 225 6.61 -3.67 4.35
N ASN A 226 5.86 -3.32 5.40
CA ASN A 226 4.46 -2.88 5.31
C ASN A 226 3.58 -3.87 4.51
N GLY A 227 3.83 -5.17 4.71
CA GLY A 227 3.15 -6.27 4.03
C GLY A 227 3.45 -6.43 2.54
N LEU A 228 4.56 -5.86 2.07
CA LEU A 228 5.06 -5.99 0.70
C LEU A 228 6.48 -6.56 0.71
N HIS A 229 6.77 -7.47 -0.22
CA HIS A 229 8.13 -7.97 -0.45
C HIS A 229 8.72 -7.32 -1.70
N SER A 230 9.81 -6.56 -1.54
CA SER A 230 10.53 -6.01 -2.69
C SER A 230 11.48 -7.04 -3.33
N LYS A 231 11.92 -6.77 -4.56
CA LYS A 231 12.89 -7.62 -5.27
C LYS A 231 14.30 -7.05 -5.15
N ARG A 232 15.29 -7.94 -5.26
CA ARG A 232 16.69 -7.54 -5.41
C ARG A 232 16.87 -6.91 -6.80
N GLY A 233 17.49 -5.73 -6.85
CA GLY A 233 17.74 -4.99 -8.09
C GLY A 233 19.24 -4.78 -8.35
N SER A 234 19.62 -4.71 -9.62
CA SER A 234 20.98 -4.35 -10.05
C SER A 234 21.16 -2.83 -10.17
N LEU A 235 22.38 -2.41 -10.49
CA LEU A 235 22.79 -1.04 -10.74
C LEU A 235 21.71 -0.23 -11.50
N SER A 236 21.48 0.98 -11.01
CA SER A 236 20.77 2.03 -11.73
C SER A 236 21.55 3.33 -11.59
N GLU A 237 21.39 4.23 -12.57
CA GLU A 237 21.95 5.58 -12.52
C GLU A 237 21.33 6.42 -11.41
N LYS A 238 20.07 6.13 -11.08
CA LYS A 238 19.26 6.92 -10.15
C LYS A 238 18.56 6.05 -9.13
N ARG A 239 18.36 6.63 -7.96
CA ARG A 239 17.64 6.02 -6.83
C ARG A 239 16.59 6.97 -6.30
N LEU A 240 15.44 6.43 -5.96
CA LEU A 240 14.33 7.13 -5.33
C LEU A 240 14.43 6.95 -3.81
N VAL A 241 14.41 8.06 -3.07
CA VAL A 241 14.42 8.05 -1.60
C VAL A 241 13.16 8.75 -1.12
N PHE A 242 12.35 8.04 -0.34
CA PHE A 242 11.10 8.56 0.19
C PHE A 242 11.33 9.23 1.53
N HIS A 243 10.75 10.41 1.70
CA HIS A 243 10.91 11.22 2.90
C HIS A 243 9.63 11.20 3.70
N LYS A 244 9.75 10.87 4.99
CA LYS A 244 8.66 11.10 5.95
C LYS A 244 8.56 12.60 6.20
N VAL A 245 7.35 13.14 6.36
CA VAL A 245 7.08 14.58 6.55
C VAL A 245 7.93 15.21 7.68
N CYS A 246 8.28 14.42 8.70
CA CYS A 246 9.17 14.82 9.79
C CYS A 246 10.59 15.19 9.30
N CYS A 247 11.14 14.47 8.31
CA CYS A 247 12.51 14.63 7.82
C CYS A 247 12.77 15.99 7.14
N LEU A 248 11.72 16.63 6.59
CA LEU A 248 11.84 17.98 6.01
C LEU A 248 12.02 19.07 7.08
N LEU A 249 11.63 18.78 8.32
CA LEU A 249 11.66 19.72 9.44
C LEU A 249 12.80 19.42 10.42
N SER A 250 13.32 18.18 10.43
CA SER A 250 14.44 17.76 11.29
C SER A 250 15.24 16.61 10.66
N PRO A 251 16.59 16.67 10.61
CA PRO A 251 17.43 15.59 10.08
C PRO A 251 17.36 14.27 10.87
N ALA A 252 16.87 14.30 12.11
CA ALA A 252 16.91 13.17 13.05
C ALA A 252 15.65 12.27 13.02
N CYS A 253 14.83 12.34 11.97
CA CYS A 253 13.55 11.61 11.91
C CYS A 253 13.64 10.17 11.37
N ASP A 254 14.83 9.71 10.94
CA ASP A 254 15.05 8.35 10.42
C ASP A 254 16.06 7.52 11.23
N ASP A 255 16.49 8.04 12.39
CA ASP A 255 17.36 7.28 13.30
C ASP A 255 16.54 6.24 14.06
N VAL A 256 17.08 5.02 14.13
CA VAL A 256 16.53 3.96 14.97
C VAL A 256 16.57 4.43 16.43
N LEU A 257 15.39 4.47 17.07
CA LEU A 257 15.29 4.91 18.46
C LEU A 257 15.99 3.90 19.37
N GLU A 258 16.86 4.41 20.25
CA GLU A 258 17.48 3.59 21.30
C GLU A 258 16.43 3.18 22.34
N VAL A 259 16.42 1.88 22.67
CA VAL A 259 15.58 1.31 23.73
C VAL A 259 16.42 1.22 25.00
N VAL A 260 15.96 1.88 26.07
CA VAL A 260 16.71 2.01 27.32
C VAL A 260 16.53 0.79 28.22
N ALA A 261 15.34 0.17 28.19
CA ALA A 261 15.06 -1.04 28.94
C ALA A 261 14.04 -1.92 28.21
N PHE A 262 14.18 -3.23 28.39
CA PHE A 262 13.23 -4.23 27.93
C PHE A 262 12.55 -4.89 29.12
N ASN A 263 11.29 -5.28 28.95
CA ASN A 263 10.52 -6.02 29.93
C ASN A 263 9.59 -6.98 29.18
N ALA A 264 9.10 -8.04 29.81
CA ALA A 264 8.22 -8.99 29.14
C ALA A 264 7.22 -9.63 30.10
N SER A 265 6.17 -10.21 29.53
CA SER A 265 5.18 -10.99 30.29
C SER A 265 5.78 -12.19 31.00
N SER A 266 6.74 -12.83 30.34
CA SER A 266 7.43 -14.05 30.75
C SER A 266 8.64 -14.25 29.84
N TRP A 267 9.49 -15.21 30.18
CA TRP A 267 10.63 -15.61 29.39
C TRP A 267 10.79 -17.13 29.45
N TRP A 268 11.23 -17.74 28.35
CA TRP A 268 11.42 -19.17 28.26
C TRP A 268 12.82 -19.56 28.74
N HIS A 269 12.88 -20.60 29.57
CA HIS A 269 14.11 -21.21 30.02
C HIS A 269 14.26 -22.59 29.39
N GLU A 270 15.40 -22.82 28.74
CA GLU A 270 15.75 -24.07 28.10
C GLU A 270 17.12 -24.53 28.61
N VAL A 271 17.28 -25.83 28.83
CA VAL A 271 18.59 -26.45 29.05
C VAL A 271 18.92 -27.23 27.80
N ASP A 272 20.03 -26.90 27.14
CA ASP A 272 20.41 -27.57 25.89
C ASP A 272 20.92 -29.00 26.14
N ALA A 273 21.16 -29.74 25.05
CA ALA A 273 21.63 -31.13 25.12
C ALA A 273 23.01 -31.29 25.79
N LEU A 274 23.76 -30.19 25.96
CA LEU A 274 25.06 -30.16 26.65
C LEU A 274 24.92 -29.75 28.13
N GLY A 275 23.70 -29.53 28.62
CA GLY A 275 23.42 -29.09 29.98
C GLY A 275 23.65 -27.60 30.20
N GLN A 276 23.75 -26.79 29.14
CA GLN A 276 23.88 -25.34 29.28
C GLN A 276 22.50 -24.68 29.36
N ASP A 277 22.36 -23.80 30.34
CA ASP A 277 21.17 -22.96 30.51
C ASP A 277 21.12 -21.87 29.43
N ARG A 278 19.98 -21.80 28.74
CA ARG A 278 19.63 -20.76 27.77
C ARG A 278 18.42 -20.01 28.27
N ALA A 279 18.59 -18.69 28.44
CA ALA A 279 17.55 -17.82 28.99
C ALA A 279 17.07 -16.84 27.92
N TRP A 280 15.84 -17.02 27.46
CA TRP A 280 15.21 -16.21 26.42
C TRP A 280 14.61 -14.92 26.99
N VAL A 281 15.42 -14.15 27.73
CA VAL A 281 15.01 -12.95 28.48
C VAL A 281 14.82 -11.72 27.58
N ALA A 282 14.07 -10.73 28.08
CA ALA A 282 13.64 -9.55 27.32
C ALA A 282 14.83 -8.69 26.83
N GLU A 283 15.90 -8.61 27.61
CA GLU A 283 17.11 -7.82 27.31
C GLU A 283 17.85 -8.32 26.05
N ARG A 284 17.59 -9.57 25.64
CA ARG A 284 18.14 -10.15 24.41
C ARG A 284 17.31 -9.82 23.16
N ALA A 285 16.19 -9.11 23.29
CA ALA A 285 15.31 -8.77 22.17
C ALA A 285 15.82 -7.61 21.30
N ALA A 286 16.89 -6.92 21.70
CA ALA A 286 17.45 -5.83 20.90
C ALA A 286 17.94 -6.34 19.53
N LEU A 287 17.58 -5.62 18.45
CA LEU A 287 17.82 -6.03 17.06
C LEU A 287 19.31 -6.31 16.73
N SER A 288 20.23 -5.64 17.42
CA SER A 288 21.68 -5.82 17.26
C SER A 288 22.24 -7.04 18.00
N THR A 289 21.46 -7.66 18.90
CA THR A 289 21.90 -8.81 19.69
C THR A 289 21.94 -10.05 18.82
N THR A 290 23.08 -10.75 18.81
CA THR A 290 23.21 -12.05 18.16
C THR A 290 22.89 -13.19 19.14
N GLY A 291 22.30 -14.25 18.61
CA GLY A 291 22.03 -15.49 19.34
C GLY A 291 20.53 -15.79 19.52
N HIS A 292 20.20 -16.52 20.59
CA HIS A 292 18.81 -16.63 21.05
C HIS A 292 18.28 -15.26 21.49
N SER A 293 17.03 -14.98 21.11
CA SER A 293 16.32 -13.72 21.37
C SER A 293 15.37 -13.87 22.57
N TRP A 294 14.41 -12.96 22.73
CA TRP A 294 13.31 -13.15 23.67
C TRP A 294 12.29 -14.15 23.13
N ALA A 295 11.80 -15.01 24.01
CA ALA A 295 10.65 -15.88 23.77
C ALA A 295 9.87 -16.02 25.08
N ALA A 296 8.55 -15.91 25.01
CA ALA A 296 7.69 -16.12 26.16
C ALA A 296 7.59 -17.60 26.54
N GLU A 297 7.26 -17.88 27.80
CA GLU A 297 7.02 -19.26 28.24
C GLU A 297 5.81 -19.86 27.49
N PRO A 298 5.86 -21.12 27.02
CA PRO A 298 4.78 -21.74 26.24
C PRO A 298 3.39 -21.74 26.89
N SER A 299 3.33 -21.62 28.21
CA SER A 299 2.07 -21.55 28.98
C SER A 299 1.36 -20.18 28.86
N THR A 300 2.05 -19.15 28.37
CA THR A 300 1.60 -17.76 28.38
C THR A 300 0.62 -17.49 27.23
N LYS A 301 -0.68 -17.35 27.53
CA LYS A 301 -1.72 -17.16 26.51
C LYS A 301 -1.74 -15.78 25.84
N ALA A 302 -1.21 -14.75 26.51
CA ALA A 302 -1.19 -13.36 26.03
C ALA A 302 0.18 -12.74 26.31
N ALA A 303 1.20 -13.25 25.61
CA ALA A 303 2.58 -12.81 25.78
C ALA A 303 2.79 -11.40 25.20
N TRP A 304 3.64 -10.62 25.85
CA TRP A 304 4.03 -9.29 25.38
C TRP A 304 5.50 -9.01 25.70
N LEU A 305 6.13 -8.21 24.85
CA LEU A 305 7.45 -7.64 25.03
C LEU A 305 7.30 -6.12 25.10
N GLU A 306 7.82 -5.50 26.13
CA GLU A 306 7.75 -4.08 26.39
C GLU A 306 9.11 -3.41 26.16
N LEU A 307 9.08 -2.27 25.47
CA LEU A 307 10.22 -1.43 25.17
C LEU A 307 10.03 -0.08 25.87
N ASP A 308 10.94 0.30 26.77
CA ASP A 308 11.00 1.64 27.37
C ASP A 308 12.01 2.51 26.59
N LEU A 309 11.52 3.57 25.96
CA LEU A 309 12.33 4.55 25.21
C LEU A 309 12.99 5.60 26.14
N GLY A 310 12.77 5.51 27.45
CA GLY A 310 13.26 6.40 28.51
C GLY A 310 12.54 7.76 28.55
N THR A 311 12.20 8.31 27.40
CA THR A 311 11.48 9.58 27.23
C THR A 311 10.38 9.43 26.19
N ARG A 312 9.47 10.41 26.12
CA ARG A 312 8.42 10.41 25.10
C ARG A 312 9.05 10.68 23.74
N ARG A 313 8.83 9.76 22.80
CA ARG A 313 9.31 9.86 21.42
C ARG A 313 8.13 9.77 20.45
N ASN A 314 8.36 10.26 19.24
CA ASN A 314 7.44 10.06 18.13
C ASN A 314 7.85 8.78 17.38
N VAL A 315 7.12 7.70 17.60
CA VAL A 315 7.41 6.38 17.05
C VAL A 315 6.68 6.24 15.72
N THR A 316 7.46 6.04 14.65
CA THR A 316 6.94 5.97 13.27
C THR A 316 6.82 4.56 12.73
N GLY A 317 7.26 3.55 13.49
CA GLY A 317 7.18 2.15 13.11
C GLY A 317 8.01 1.25 14.02
N ILE A 318 8.09 -0.01 13.65
CA ILE A 318 8.87 -1.05 14.32
C ILE A 318 9.56 -1.96 13.29
N ILE A 319 10.74 -2.45 13.64
CA ILE A 319 11.47 -3.46 12.88
C ILE A 319 11.54 -4.73 13.72
N THR A 320 11.16 -5.87 13.16
CA THR A 320 11.15 -7.17 13.84
C THR A 320 12.07 -8.17 13.13
N LYS A 321 12.65 -9.08 13.90
CA LYS A 321 13.53 -10.16 13.44
C LYS A 321 13.36 -11.38 14.34
N GLY A 322 13.57 -12.58 13.80
CA GLY A 322 13.58 -13.81 14.60
C GLY A 322 14.92 -14.09 15.29
N SER A 323 15.07 -15.29 15.84
CA SER A 323 16.31 -15.72 16.51
C SER A 323 17.38 -16.17 15.52
N SER A 324 18.64 -15.77 15.74
CA SER A 324 19.73 -15.98 14.76
C SER A 324 20.55 -17.27 14.97
N GLU A 325 20.02 -18.26 15.69
CA GLU A 325 20.76 -19.46 16.11
C GLU A 325 20.17 -20.76 15.54
N GLN A 326 20.43 -21.91 16.17
CA GLN A 326 19.88 -23.23 15.78
C GLN A 326 18.34 -23.27 15.75
N HIS A 327 17.70 -22.29 16.37
CA HIS A 327 16.26 -22.19 16.46
C HIS A 327 15.72 -21.21 15.42
N ASN A 328 14.81 -21.70 14.57
CA ASN A 328 14.11 -20.90 13.57
C ASN A 328 12.80 -20.35 14.15
N TYR A 329 12.89 -19.59 15.25
CA TYR A 329 11.71 -18.95 15.86
C TYR A 329 11.58 -17.51 15.39
N TYR A 330 10.35 -17.14 15.06
CA TYR A 330 9.98 -15.81 14.60
C TYR A 330 8.47 -15.59 14.79
N VAL A 331 8.08 -14.32 14.90
CA VAL A 331 6.68 -13.91 15.04
C VAL A 331 6.10 -13.62 13.66
N THR A 332 4.99 -14.26 13.29
CA THR A 332 4.34 -14.09 11.98
C THR A 332 3.31 -12.97 11.95
N SER A 333 2.73 -12.61 13.09
CA SER A 333 1.82 -11.47 13.23
C SER A 333 1.78 -10.99 14.67
N TYR A 334 1.48 -9.70 14.88
CA TYR A 334 1.40 -9.10 16.21
C TYR A 334 0.47 -7.87 16.23
N HIS A 335 0.08 -7.48 17.43
CA HIS A 335 -0.56 -6.19 17.70
C HIS A 335 0.44 -5.27 18.40
N VAL A 336 0.24 -3.97 18.28
CA VAL A 336 1.04 -2.97 19.01
C VAL A 336 0.15 -2.22 19.98
N SER A 337 0.63 -1.99 21.18
CA SER A 337 0.05 -1.07 22.16
C SER A 337 1.07 -0.05 22.61
N SER A 338 0.61 1.14 23.00
CA SER A 338 1.48 2.23 23.41
C SER A 338 1.04 2.85 24.72
N SER A 339 2.00 3.35 25.49
CA SER A 339 1.76 4.02 26.76
C SER A 339 2.68 5.23 26.96
N ARG A 340 2.17 6.22 27.69
CA ARG A 340 2.92 7.42 28.12
C ARG A 340 3.45 7.32 29.54
N ASP A 341 2.94 6.37 30.33
CA ASP A 341 3.17 6.24 31.77
C ASP A 341 3.45 4.80 32.23
N GLY A 342 3.42 3.81 31.31
CA GLY A 342 3.63 2.39 31.59
C GLY A 342 2.42 1.70 32.24
N LYS A 343 1.34 2.44 32.51
CA LYS A 343 0.13 1.93 33.21
C LYS A 343 -1.07 1.89 32.30
N ASN A 344 -1.30 2.97 31.55
CA ASN A 344 -2.43 3.10 30.65
C ASN A 344 -1.98 2.76 29.22
N TRP A 345 -2.48 1.64 28.71
CA TRP A 345 -2.14 1.11 27.40
C TRP A 345 -3.24 1.38 26.39
N ARG A 346 -2.85 1.86 25.21
CA ARG A 346 -3.76 2.10 24.09
C ARG A 346 -3.34 1.21 22.92
N PRO A 347 -4.21 0.31 22.44
CA PRO A 347 -3.91 -0.47 21.26
C PRO A 347 -3.78 0.45 20.06
N TYR A 348 -2.86 0.11 19.17
CA TYR A 348 -2.66 0.81 17.92
C TYR A 348 -3.79 0.44 16.95
N ARG A 349 -4.53 1.45 16.53
CA ARG A 349 -5.57 1.33 15.51
C ARG A 349 -5.06 2.02 14.26
N GLY A 350 -5.22 1.36 13.12
CA GLY A 350 -4.83 1.92 11.84
C GLY A 350 -5.67 3.14 11.47
N SER A 351 -5.53 3.56 10.22
CA SER A 351 -6.27 4.68 9.63
C SER A 351 -7.80 4.60 9.76
N SER A 352 -8.39 3.40 9.74
CA SER A 352 -9.84 3.20 9.91
C SER A 352 -10.34 3.44 11.34
N GLY A 353 -9.47 3.32 12.35
CA GLY A 353 -9.76 3.56 13.76
C GLY A 353 -10.77 2.61 14.44
N GLN A 354 -11.36 1.66 13.70
CA GLN A 354 -12.43 0.79 14.19
C GLN A 354 -11.90 -0.43 14.95
N GLU A 355 -10.80 -1.02 14.48
CA GLU A 355 -10.23 -2.24 15.02
C GLU A 355 -8.73 -2.09 15.31
N ASP A 356 -8.23 -2.95 16.20
CA ASP A 356 -6.82 -3.03 16.53
C ASP A 356 -6.05 -3.59 15.31
N LYS A 357 -5.02 -2.88 14.86
CA LYS A 357 -4.29 -3.26 13.64
C LYS A 357 -3.44 -4.51 13.92
N VAL A 358 -3.60 -5.51 13.07
CA VAL A 358 -2.70 -6.66 12.98
C VAL A 358 -1.56 -6.29 12.05
N PHE A 359 -0.33 -6.42 12.53
CA PHE A 359 0.88 -6.25 11.73
C PHE A 359 1.38 -7.60 11.26
N GLU A 360 1.81 -7.66 9.99
CA GLU A 360 2.49 -8.83 9.44
C GLU A 360 3.92 -8.85 9.95
N GLY A 361 4.32 -9.97 10.54
CA GLY A 361 5.67 -10.20 11.04
C GLY A 361 6.56 -10.89 10.01
N ASN A 362 7.49 -11.70 10.50
CA ASN A 362 8.53 -12.33 9.72
C ASN A 362 8.06 -13.65 9.06
N ALA A 363 8.64 -13.95 7.90
CA ALA A 363 8.47 -15.24 7.21
C ALA A 363 9.62 -16.23 7.50
N ASP A 364 10.71 -15.74 8.09
CA ASP A 364 11.86 -16.51 8.52
C ASP A 364 12.53 -15.82 9.72
N SER A 365 13.55 -16.46 10.30
CA SER A 365 14.24 -15.95 11.48
C SER A 365 15.34 -14.91 11.21
N HIS A 366 15.79 -14.77 9.97
CA HIS A 366 16.98 -13.98 9.63
C HIS A 366 16.64 -12.62 9.01
N GLY A 367 15.59 -12.58 8.18
CA GLY A 367 15.11 -11.40 7.51
C GLY A 367 14.46 -10.43 8.47
N GLU A 368 14.75 -9.14 8.28
CA GLU A 368 14.12 -8.06 9.02
C GLU A 368 12.81 -7.66 8.34
N VAL A 369 11.80 -7.38 9.16
CA VAL A 369 10.50 -6.89 8.70
C VAL A 369 10.22 -5.54 9.31
N SER A 370 9.91 -4.54 8.47
CA SER A 370 9.57 -3.20 8.93
C SER A 370 8.08 -2.90 8.75
N ASN A 371 7.47 -2.32 9.78
CA ASN A 371 6.07 -1.90 9.75
C ASN A 371 5.95 -0.46 10.26
N ALA A 372 5.35 0.41 9.46
CA ALA A 372 5.14 1.81 9.78
C ALA A 372 3.84 2.03 10.56
N PHE A 373 3.87 3.04 11.42
CA PHE A 373 2.71 3.56 12.15
C PHE A 373 2.20 4.80 11.42
N ILE A 374 1.04 4.66 10.79
CA ILE A 374 0.31 5.70 10.08
C ILE A 374 -1.11 5.78 10.69
N PRO A 375 -1.38 6.76 11.56
CA PRO A 375 -0.50 7.85 11.98
C PRO A 375 0.60 7.44 12.99
N PRO A 376 1.72 8.19 13.10
CA PRO A 376 2.74 7.98 14.13
C PRO A 376 2.20 8.08 15.56
N VAL A 377 2.88 7.43 16.50
CA VAL A 377 2.46 7.34 17.90
C VAL A 377 3.42 8.09 18.81
N VAL A 378 2.90 9.00 19.63
CA VAL A 378 3.68 9.68 20.68
C VAL A 378 3.60 8.90 21.99
N ALA A 379 4.66 8.16 22.32
CA ALA A 379 4.71 7.25 23.45
C ALA A 379 6.11 7.20 24.10
N ARG A 380 6.17 6.72 25.34
CA ARG A 380 7.44 6.33 25.99
C ARG A 380 7.61 4.81 25.98
N TYR A 381 6.50 4.08 26.12
CA TYR A 381 6.49 2.63 26.15
C TYR A 381 5.74 2.06 24.96
N ILE A 382 6.27 1.01 24.37
CA ILE A 382 5.65 0.22 23.29
C ILE A 382 5.57 -1.24 23.74
N ARG A 383 4.48 -1.91 23.42
CA ARG A 383 4.26 -3.36 23.60
C ARG A 383 3.74 -3.99 22.33
#